data_AF-A0A2D7GSC3-F1
#
_entry.id   AF-A0A2D7GSC3-F1
#
_cell.length_a   1.000
_cell.length_b   1.000
_cell.length_c   1.000
_cell.angle_alpha   90.00
_cell.angle_beta   90.00
_cell.angle_gamma   90.00
#
_symmetry.space_group_name_H-M   'P 1'
#
loop_
_entity.id
_entity.type
_entity.pdbx_description
1 polymer ?
#
loop_
_entity_poly.entity_id
_entity_poly.type
_entity_poly.pdbx_seq_one_letter_code
_entity_poly.pdbx_strand_id
1 'polypeptide(L)'
;MQPHENNYGIKISKCGACKGMWFPDGSAGVKSALPVAKDIDTGVNAGLDEMKNINCPECSGSMIDMVDSKQHHIRFESCGKGCGVFLDAGELVDLSEFTLIERVKQMIGR
;
A
#
# COMPACT_ATOMS: atom_id res chain seq x y z
N MET A 1 15.16 -2.29 -2.30
CA MET A 1 14.11 -3.22 -1.81
C MET A 1 13.92 -4.30 -2.86
N GLN A 2 14.00 -5.57 -2.51
CA GLN A 2 13.77 -6.66 -3.48
C GLN A 2 12.38 -7.29 -3.23
N PRO A 3 11.51 -7.37 -4.26
CA PRO A 3 10.23 -8.04 -4.15
C PRO A 3 10.38 -9.54 -3.89
N HIS A 4 9.50 -10.06 -3.06
CA HIS A 4 9.30 -11.48 -2.84
C HIS A 4 7.81 -11.78 -2.86
N GLU A 5 7.45 -13.03 -3.12
CA GLU A 5 6.09 -13.51 -2.94
C GLU A 5 5.92 -13.93 -1.47
N ASN A 6 4.88 -13.44 -0.81
CA ASN A 6 4.56 -13.83 0.56
C ASN A 6 3.70 -15.11 0.60
N ASN A 7 3.36 -15.59 1.80
CA ASN A 7 2.56 -16.82 1.98
C ASN A 7 1.11 -16.71 1.46
N TYR A 8 0.68 -15.53 1.00
CA TYR A 8 -0.63 -15.29 0.39
C TYR A 8 -0.56 -15.21 -1.14
N GLY A 9 0.61 -15.47 -1.75
CA GLY A 9 0.80 -15.38 -3.20
C GLY A 9 0.90 -13.94 -3.72
N ILE A 10 1.21 -12.97 -2.84
CA ILE A 10 1.27 -11.55 -3.20
C ILE A 10 2.73 -11.14 -3.32
N LYS A 11 3.09 -10.54 -4.46
CA LYS A 11 4.41 -9.93 -4.65
C LYS A 11 4.48 -8.60 -3.90
N ILE A 12 5.40 -8.52 -2.94
CA ILE A 12 5.57 -7.35 -2.08
C ILE A 12 7.02 -7.22 -1.61
N SER A 13 7.45 -6.01 -1.27
CA SER A 13 8.71 -5.77 -0.55
C SER A 13 8.46 -4.84 0.63
N LYS A 14 9.04 -5.13 1.80
CA LYS A 14 9.00 -4.23 2.94
C LYS A 14 10.27 -3.40 3.03
N CYS A 15 10.14 -2.10 3.19
CA CYS A 15 11.27 -1.21 3.44
C CYS A 15 11.84 -1.50 4.84
N GLY A 16 13.14 -1.77 4.93
CA GLY A 16 13.80 -2.00 6.22
C GLY A 16 13.81 -0.78 7.14
N ALA A 17 13.81 0.43 6.55
CA ALA A 17 13.92 1.71 7.25
C ALA A 17 12.55 2.23 7.73
N CYS A 18 11.63 2.58 6.82
CA CYS A 18 10.31 3.14 7.19
C CYS A 18 9.21 2.11 7.38
N LYS A 19 9.46 0.83 7.07
CA LYS A 19 8.45 -0.25 7.11
C LYS A 19 7.32 -0.14 6.07
N GLY A 20 7.34 0.85 5.18
CA GLY A 20 6.43 0.93 4.03
C GLY A 20 6.61 -0.24 3.05
N MET A 21 5.67 -0.38 2.13
CA MET A 21 5.48 -1.55 1.29
C MET A 21 5.48 -1.19 -0.18
N TRP A 22 6.27 -1.93 -0.96
CA TRP A 22 6.29 -1.84 -2.42
C TRP A 22 5.51 -2.98 -3.06
N PHE A 23 4.59 -2.61 -3.94
CA PHE A 23 3.76 -3.49 -4.75
C PHE A 23 4.17 -3.38 -6.23
N PRO A 24 4.99 -4.30 -6.76
CA PRO A 24 5.41 -4.29 -8.17
C PRO A 24 4.23 -4.50 -9.14
N ASP A 25 3.19 -5.21 -8.70
CA ASP A 25 1.94 -5.37 -9.48
C ASP A 25 1.02 -4.13 -9.37
N GLY A 26 1.53 -3.01 -8.82
CA GLY A 26 0.83 -1.76 -8.64
C GLY A 26 -0.47 -1.90 -7.84
N SER A 27 -1.51 -1.17 -8.26
CA SER A 27 -2.81 -1.20 -7.59
C SER A 27 -3.48 -2.59 -7.59
N ALA A 28 -3.11 -3.50 -8.51
CA ALA A 28 -3.62 -4.87 -8.49
C ALA A 28 -3.03 -5.68 -7.32
N GLY A 29 -1.73 -5.49 -7.06
CA GLY A 29 -1.06 -6.04 -5.88
C GLY A 29 -1.67 -5.51 -4.58
N VAL A 30 -1.88 -4.18 -4.50
CA VAL A 30 -2.55 -3.54 -3.35
C VAL A 30 -3.93 -4.14 -3.10
N LYS A 31 -4.77 -4.25 -4.14
CA LYS A 31 -6.12 -4.84 -4.03
C LYS A 31 -6.10 -6.28 -3.52
N SER A 32 -5.14 -7.08 -3.99
CA SER A 32 -4.96 -8.48 -3.57
C SER A 32 -4.56 -8.58 -2.10
N ALA A 33 -3.91 -7.54 -1.57
CA ALA A 33 -3.40 -7.46 -0.21
C ALA A 33 -4.43 -6.97 0.83
N LEU A 34 -5.49 -6.26 0.41
CA LEU A 34 -6.52 -5.73 1.31
C LEU A 34 -7.14 -6.78 2.28
N PRO A 35 -7.48 -8.01 1.85
CA PRO A 35 -8.10 -9.00 2.74
C PRO A 35 -7.17 -9.49 3.86
N VAL A 36 -5.86 -9.33 3.70
CA VAL A 36 -4.81 -9.83 4.61
C VAL A 36 -3.95 -8.69 5.16
N ALA A 37 -4.43 -7.45 5.05
CA ALA A 37 -3.67 -6.24 5.37
C ALA A 37 -3.05 -6.28 6.78
N LYS A 38 -3.82 -6.73 7.77
CA LYS A 38 -3.38 -6.82 9.18
C LYS A 38 -2.24 -7.81 9.40
N ASP A 39 -2.10 -8.81 8.53
CA ASP A 39 -1.07 -9.84 8.65
C ASP A 39 0.26 -9.39 8.03
N ILE A 40 0.20 -8.53 7.01
CA ILE A 40 1.38 -8.12 6.22
C ILE A 40 1.89 -6.73 6.60
N ASP A 41 0.98 -5.80 6.92
CA ASP A 41 1.29 -4.43 7.30
C ASP A 41 1.37 -4.29 8.82
N THR A 42 2.36 -5.01 9.37
CA THR A 42 2.66 -5.03 10.81
C THR A 42 3.50 -3.84 11.27
N GLY A 43 3.76 -2.88 10.38
CA GLY A 43 4.50 -1.66 10.73
C GLY A 43 3.57 -0.66 11.41
N VAL A 44 3.98 -0.11 12.55
CA VAL A 44 3.25 1.02 13.14
C VAL A 44 3.64 2.27 12.37
N ASN A 45 2.66 3.01 11.85
CA ASN A 45 2.88 4.38 11.39
C ASN A 45 3.21 5.21 12.63
N ALA A 46 4.50 5.33 12.97
CA ALA A 46 4.95 5.97 14.21
C ALA A 46 4.81 7.51 14.20
N GLY A 47 3.95 8.07 13.33
CA GLY A 47 3.96 9.51 13.06
C GLY A 47 5.27 9.98 12.43
N LEU A 48 6.06 9.05 11.87
CA LEU A 48 7.18 9.36 10.98
C LEU A 48 6.55 9.74 9.64
N ASP A 49 6.11 10.99 9.63
CA ASP A 49 5.67 11.75 8.48
C ASP A 49 6.61 11.47 7.30
N GLU A 50 6.04 10.82 6.29
CA GLU A 50 6.36 10.94 4.88
C GLU A 50 7.86 10.72 4.56
N MET A 51 8.25 9.49 4.18
CA MET A 51 9.50 9.35 3.41
C MET A 51 9.30 9.97 2.03
N LYS A 52 9.36 11.30 1.97
CA LYS A 52 9.18 12.07 0.75
C LYS A 52 10.28 11.73 -0.22
N ASN A 53 9.91 11.57 -1.49
CA ASN A 53 10.83 11.33 -2.59
C ASN A 53 11.51 9.96 -2.55
N ILE A 54 10.78 8.91 -2.13
CA ILE A 54 11.23 7.54 -2.43
C ILE A 54 11.33 7.39 -3.96
N ASN A 55 12.50 6.97 -4.43
CA ASN A 55 12.67 6.61 -5.84
C ASN A 55 12.12 5.21 -6.07
N CYS A 56 11.55 4.99 -7.25
CA CYS A 56 11.05 3.68 -7.64
C CYS A 56 12.17 2.63 -7.48
N PRO A 57 11.96 1.54 -6.73
CA PRO A 57 13.01 0.55 -6.46
C PRO A 57 13.42 -0.25 -7.69
N GLU A 58 12.65 -0.18 -8.78
CA GLU A 58 12.92 -0.87 -10.04
C GLU A 58 13.62 0.02 -11.06
N CYS A 59 13.08 1.20 -11.34
CA CYS A 59 13.60 2.09 -12.39
C CYS A 59 14.41 3.27 -11.87
N SER A 60 14.52 3.44 -10.54
CA SER A 60 15.16 4.58 -9.86
C SER A 60 14.59 5.96 -10.20
N GLY A 61 13.47 6.02 -10.92
CA GLY A 61 12.79 7.26 -11.28
C GLY A 61 11.97 7.83 -10.12
N SER A 62 11.67 9.12 -10.21
CA SER A 62 10.76 9.80 -9.29
C SER A 62 9.39 9.14 -9.27
N MET A 63 8.78 9.16 -8.09
CA MET A 63 7.42 8.67 -7.89
C MET A 63 6.44 9.85 -7.83
N ILE A 64 5.19 9.57 -8.18
CA ILE A 64 4.10 10.52 -8.23
C ILE A 64 3.29 10.34 -6.95
N ASP A 65 3.12 11.41 -6.18
CA ASP A 65 2.24 11.42 -5.01
C ASP A 65 0.79 11.30 -5.46
N MET A 66 0.09 10.32 -4.91
CA MET A 66 -1.30 10.02 -5.17
C MET A 66 -2.09 10.04 -3.86
N VAL A 67 -3.41 10.16 -4.00
CA VAL A 67 -4.36 10.15 -2.88
C VAL A 67 -5.46 9.16 -3.22
N ASP A 68 -5.89 8.35 -2.24
CA ASP A 68 -7.05 7.49 -2.47
C ASP A 68 -8.33 8.33 -2.65
N SER A 69 -9.12 7.99 -3.66
CA SER A 69 -10.32 8.74 -4.07
C SER A 69 -11.50 8.67 -3.09
N LYS A 70 -11.50 7.72 -2.14
CA LYS A 70 -12.56 7.54 -1.14
C LYS A 70 -12.05 7.87 0.26
N GLN A 71 -10.78 7.62 0.52
CA GLN A 71 -10.07 7.94 1.76
C GLN A 71 -8.99 8.98 1.47
N HIS A 72 -9.38 10.27 1.35
CA HIS A 72 -8.44 11.34 0.98
C HIS A 72 -7.27 11.55 1.96
N HIS A 73 -7.34 10.97 3.16
CA HIS A 73 -6.26 10.98 4.14
C HIS A 73 -5.18 9.93 3.85
N ILE A 74 -5.46 8.94 2.99
CA ILE A 74 -4.48 7.94 2.55
C ILE A 74 -3.73 8.50 1.35
N ARG A 75 -2.41 8.59 1.49
CA ARG A 75 -1.50 8.93 0.39
C ARG A 75 -0.83 7.65 -0.07
N PHE A 76 -0.20 7.70 -1.24
CA PHE A 76 0.65 6.62 -1.74
C PHE A 76 1.42 7.14 -2.93
N GLU A 77 2.57 6.55 -3.23
CA GLU A 77 3.35 6.94 -4.39
C GLU A 77 3.23 5.90 -5.51
N SER A 78 3.06 6.38 -6.75
CA SER A 78 3.02 5.55 -7.94
C SER A 78 4.23 5.82 -8.83
N CYS A 79 4.84 4.78 -9.38
CA CYS A 79 5.91 4.98 -10.34
C CYS A 79 5.36 5.60 -11.65
N GLY A 80 5.92 6.73 -12.09
CA GLY A 80 5.53 7.37 -13.35
C GLY A 80 5.81 6.53 -14.62
N LYS A 81 6.59 5.46 -14.51
CA LYS A 81 6.84 4.48 -15.57
C LYS A 81 5.99 3.20 -15.44
N GLY A 82 5.14 3.12 -14.42
CA GLY A 82 4.24 1.98 -14.22
C GLY A 82 4.88 0.75 -13.56
N CYS A 83 6.02 0.89 -12.90
CA CYS A 83 6.70 -0.24 -12.22
C CYS A 83 5.99 -0.73 -10.95
N GLY A 84 5.10 0.06 -10.35
CA GLY A 84 4.43 -0.34 -9.12
C GLY A 84 3.97 0.84 -8.26
N VAL A 85 3.51 0.50 -7.05
CA VAL A 85 2.96 1.41 -6.05
C VAL A 85 3.67 1.21 -4.72
N PHE A 86 3.96 2.29 -4.01
CA PHE A 86 4.45 2.29 -2.64
C PHE A 86 3.35 2.78 -1.69
N LEU A 87 3.17 2.07 -0.58
CA LEU A 87 2.31 2.49 0.53
C LEU A 87 3.17 2.68 1.77
N ASP A 88 2.93 3.75 2.53
CA ASP A 88 3.59 3.93 3.81
C ASP A 88 3.13 2.88 4.83
N ALA A 89 3.90 2.75 5.91
CA ALA A 89 3.56 1.81 6.96
C ALA A 89 2.17 2.13 7.54
N GLY A 90 1.33 1.11 7.71
CA GLY A 90 -0.02 1.24 8.24
C GLY A 90 -1.09 1.68 7.23
N GLU A 91 -0.72 2.24 6.07
CA GLU A 91 -1.71 2.73 5.10
C GLU A 91 -2.53 1.61 4.46
N LEU A 92 -1.97 0.40 4.31
CA LEU A 92 -2.73 -0.72 3.77
C LEU A 92 -3.80 -1.18 4.75
N VAL A 93 -3.51 -1.15 6.06
CA VAL A 93 -4.50 -1.46 7.10
C VAL A 93 -5.59 -0.40 7.11
N ASP A 94 -5.25 0.89 7.06
CA ASP A 94 -6.23 1.98 6.97
C ASP A 94 -7.13 1.83 5.73
N LEU A 95 -6.54 1.53 4.57
CA LEU A 95 -7.28 1.28 3.32
C LEU A 95 -8.22 0.05 3.42
N SER A 96 -7.81 -0.96 4.19
CA SER A 96 -8.60 -2.18 4.40
C SER A 96 -9.86 -1.92 5.24
N GLU A 97 -9.81 -1.01 6.23
CA GLU A 97 -10.92 -0.73 7.13
C GLU A 97 -12.12 -0.13 6.38
N PHE A 98 -11.90 0.83 5.48
CA PHE A 98 -12.97 1.35 4.62
C PHE A 98 -13.56 0.27 3.72
N THR A 99 -12.71 -0.58 3.12
CA THR A 99 -13.16 -1.68 2.27
C THR A 99 -14.08 -2.65 3.03
N LEU A 100 -13.77 -2.92 4.30
CA LEU A 100 -14.61 -3.72 5.19
C LEU A 100 -15.94 -3.02 5.51
N ILE A 101 -15.91 -1.74 5.85
CA ILE A 101 -17.11 -0.94 6.14
C ILE A 101 -18.08 -0.94 4.95
N GLU A 102 -17.58 -0.77 3.73
CA GLU A 102 -18.42 -0.79 2.52
C GLU A 102 -19.09 -2.16 2.30
N ARG A 103 -18.38 -3.26 2.56
CA ARG A 103 -18.96 -4.61 2.50
C ARG A 103 -20.06 -4.81 3.56
N VAL A 104 -19.85 -4.30 4.77
CA VAL A 104 -20.85 -4.36 5.84
C VAL A 104 -22.10 -3.55 5.48
N LYS A 105 -21.94 -2.33 4.94
CA LYS A 105 -23.07 -1.50 4.49
C LYS A 105 -23.93 -2.21 3.43
N GLN A 106 -23.31 -2.93 2.49
CA GLN A 106 -24.02 -3.70 1.46
C GLN A 106 -24.82 -4.88 2.03
N MET A 107 -24.43 -5.42 3.18
CA MET A 107 -25.18 -6.48 3.86
C MET A 107 -26.32 -5.96 4.72
N ILE A 108 -26.18 -4.77 5.33
CA ILE A 108 -27.19 -4.17 6.22
C ILE A 108 -28.25 -3.37 5.43
N GLY A 109 -27.89 -2.81 4.27
CA GLY A 109 -28.81 -2.06 3.40
C GLY A 109 -29.76 -2.94 2.58
N ARG A 110 -30.11 -4.14 3.08
CA ARG A 110 -30.94 -5.14 2.40
C ARG A 110 -32.08 -5.59 3.29
#